data_AF-A0AA49IHH7-F1
#
_entry.id   AF-A0AA49IHH7-F1
#
_cell.length_a   1.000
_cell.length_b   1.000
_cell.length_c   1.000
_cell.angle_alpha   90.00
_cell.angle_beta   90.00
_cell.angle_gamma   90.00
#
_symmetry.space_group_name_H-M   'P 1'
#
loop_
_entity.id
_entity.type
_entity.pdbx_description
1 polymer ?
#
loop_
_entity_poly.entity_id
_entity_poly.type
_entity_poly.pdbx_seq_one_letter_code
_entity_poly.pdbx_strand_id
1 'polypeptide(L)' 'MKKDDVIKLSDGQTATIVTGDESTTLQNCYIVRLENEDIRVVDRKTLTLAESLK' A
#
# COMPACT_ATOMS: atom_id res chain seq x y z
N MET A 1 0.27 1.57 -9.82
CA MET A 1 -0.63 2.46 -9.05
C MET A 1 0.12 3.74 -8.72
N LYS A 2 -0.54 4.88 -8.85
CA LYS A 2 0.03 6.21 -8.59
C LYS A 2 -0.46 6.75 -7.26
N LYS A 3 0.19 7.79 -6.74
CA LYS A 3 -0.30 8.53 -5.59
C LYS A 3 -1.77 8.92 -5.77
N ASP A 4 -2.52 8.84 -4.68
CA ASP A 4 -3.95 9.12 -4.56
C ASP A 4 -4.88 8.11 -5.25
N ASP A 5 -4.35 7.06 -5.90
CA ASP A 5 -5.16 5.94 -6.37
C ASP A 5 -5.76 5.17 -5.17
N VAL A 6 -7.03 4.81 -5.27
CA VAL A 6 -7.71 3.96 -4.31
C VAL A 6 -7.67 2.51 -4.79
N ILE A 7 -7.15 1.62 -3.97
CA ILE A 7 -6.96 0.21 -4.27
C ILE A 7 -7.65 -0.68 -3.25
N LYS A 8 -7.99 -1.90 -3.67
CA LYS A 8 -8.49 -2.94 -2.77
C LYS A 8 -7.36 -3.92 -2.47
N LEU A 9 -7.05 -4.08 -1.19
CA LEU A 9 -6.05 -5.03 -0.70
C LEU A 9 -6.60 -6.46 -0.76
N SER A 10 -5.70 -7.45 -0.71
CA SER A 10 -6.06 -8.87 -0.82
C SER A 10 -6.91 -9.39 0.35
N ASP A 11 -6.92 -8.69 1.49
CA ASP A 11 -7.82 -8.95 2.62
C ASP A 11 -9.22 -8.32 2.45
N GLY A 12 -9.44 -7.60 1.35
CA GLY A 12 -10.69 -6.94 1.02
C GLY A 12 -10.82 -5.50 1.51
N GLN A 13 -9.85 -4.98 2.27
CA GLN A 13 -9.84 -3.59 2.73
C GLN A 13 -9.56 -2.61 1.59
N THR A 14 -10.06 -1.39 1.73
CA THR A 14 -9.76 -0.29 0.80
C THR A 14 -8.60 0.54 1.35
N ALA A 15 -7.68 0.95 0.47
CA ALA A 15 -6.54 1.78 0.84
C ALA A 15 -6.22 2.80 -0.25
N THR A 16 -5.75 3.97 0.16
CA THR A 16 -5.29 5.03 -0.75
C THR A 16 -3.77 4.99 -0.85
N ILE A 17 -3.23 4.97 -2.07
CA ILE A 17 -1.79 4.99 -2.31
C ILE A 17 -1.22 6.34 -1.88
N VAL A 18 -0.30 6.33 -0.92
CA VAL A 18 0.49 7.51 -0.50
C VAL A 18 1.78 7.61 -1.31
N THR A 19 2.37 6.45 -1.63
CA THR A 19 3.58 6.36 -2.44
C THR A 19 3.48 5.14 -3.34
N GLY A 20 3.36 5.39 -4.64
CA GLY A 20 3.13 4.40 -5.67
C GLY A 20 4.35 4.20 -6.59
N ASP A 21 4.07 3.92 -7.86
CA ASP A 21 5.06 3.71 -8.91
C ASP A 21 5.92 4.96 -9.21
N GLU A 22 5.52 6.15 -8.74
CA GLU A 22 6.36 7.34 -8.88
C GLU A 22 7.61 7.31 -8.00
N SER A 23 7.66 6.42 -7.02
CA SER A 23 8.82 6.25 -6.15
C SER A 23 9.91 5.40 -6.82
N THR A 24 11.09 5.99 -6.97
CA THR A 24 12.27 5.28 -7.48
C THR A 24 12.96 4.42 -6.42
N THR A 25 12.63 4.64 -5.14
CA THR A 25 13.24 3.95 -3.99
C THR A 25 12.43 2.74 -3.52
N LEU A 26 11.10 2.74 -3.71
CA LEU A 26 10.19 1.68 -3.28
C LEU A 26 9.70 0.87 -4.48
N GLN A 27 10.59 0.09 -5.07
CA GLN A 27 10.29 -0.63 -6.32
C GLN A 27 9.37 -1.85 -6.13
N ASN A 28 9.41 -2.45 -4.93
CA ASN A 28 8.73 -3.71 -4.61
C ASN A 28 7.52 -3.53 -3.68
N CYS A 29 7.26 -2.32 -3.19
CA CYS A 29 6.20 -2.06 -2.24
C CYS A 29 5.55 -0.70 -2.47
N TYR A 30 4.32 -0.59 -1.97
CA TYR A 30 3.58 0.66 -1.92
C TYR A 30 3.40 1.07 -0.46
N ILE A 31 3.37 2.38 -0.23
CA ILE A 31 2.89 2.93 1.04
C ILE A 31 1.44 3.34 0.80
N VAL A 32 0.55 2.81 1.63
CA VAL A 32 -0.88 3.08 1.55
C VAL A 32 -1.40 3.62 2.88
N ARG A 33 -2.47 4.40 2.80
CA ARG A 33 -3.29 4.81 3.93
C ARG A 33 -4.57 3.98 3.93
N LEU A 34 -4.82 3.27 5.01
CA LEU A 34 -6.06 2.52 5.23
C LEU A 34 -7.21 3.47 5.62
N GLU A 35 -8.44 2.97 5.62
CA GLU A 35 -9.63 3.76 6.01
C GLU A 35 -9.58 4.25 7.47
N ASN A 36 -8.88 3.54 8.35
CA ASN A 36 -8.63 3.94 9.74
C ASN A 36 -7.49 4.97 9.88
N GLU A 37 -7.09 5.62 8.78
CA GLU A 37 -5.98 6.57 8.68
C GLU A 37 -4.58 6.01 8.98
N ASP A 38 -4.46 4.70 9.20
CA ASP A 38 -3.19 4.02 9.47
C ASP A 38 -2.35 3.90 8.20
N ILE A 39 -1.04 4.09 8.34
CA ILE A 39 -0.09 4.03 7.23
C ILE A 39 0.61 2.68 7.25
N ARG A 40 0.45 1.92 6.16
CA ARG A 40 1.01 0.58 6.03
C ARG A 40 1.81 0.42 4.76
N VAL A 41 2.76 -0.52 4.81
CA VAL A 41 3.50 -0.97 3.64
C VAL A 41 2.80 -2.18 3.07
N VAL A 42 2.63 -2.20 1.75
CA VAL A 42 1.95 -3.26 1.00
C VAL A 42 2.91 -3.78 -0.07
N ASP A 43 2.99 -5.10 -0.21
CA ASP A 43 3.75 -5.70 -1.30
C ASP A 43 3.09 -5.39 -2.65
N ARG A 44 3.88 -4.93 -3.62
CA ARG A 44 3.38 -4.50 -4.93
C ARG A 44 2.78 -5.64 -5.75
N LYS A 45 3.30 -6.87 -5.61
CA LYS A 45 2.88 -8.02 -6.41
C LYS A 45 1.64 -8.68 -5.85
N THR A 46 1.57 -8.85 -4.54
CA THR A 46 0.48 -9.58 -3.87
C THR A 46 -0.59 -8.67 -3.30
N LEU A 47 -0.33 -7.36 -3.22
CA LEU A 47 -1.20 -6.37 -2.56
C LEU A 47 -1.61 -6.80 -1.14
N THR A 48 -0.69 -7.48 -0.44
CA THR A 48 -0.85 -7.90 0.94
C THR A 48 -0.10 -6.94 1.86
N LEU A 49 -0.69 -6.65 3.02
CA LEU A 49 -0.02 -5.90 4.08
C LEU A 49 1.26 -6.63 4.50
N ALA A 50 2.35 -5.87 4.65
CA ALA A 50 3.56 -6.39 5.26
C ALA A 50 3.25 -6.76 6.73
N GLU A 51 3.72 -7.93 7.17
CA GLU A 51 3.58 -8.31 8.56
C GLU A 51 4.28 -7.29 9.46
N SER A 52 3.58 -6.82 10.48
CA SER A 52 4.22 -6.06 11.54
C SER A 52 5.17 -7.01 12.26
N LEU A 53 6.48 -6.76 12.16
CA LEU A 53 7.45 -7.41 13.03
C LEU A 53 7.00 -7.15 14.49
N LYS A 54 6.58 -8.21 15.17
CA LYS A 54 6.27 -8.21 16.60
C LYS A 54 7.54 -8.30 17.42
#